data_AF-A0A7X2MGJ1-F1
#
_entry.id   AF-A0A7X2MGJ1-F1
#
_cell.length_a   1.000
_cell.length_b   1.000
_cell.length_c   1.000
_cell.angle_alpha   90.00
_cell.angle_beta   90.00
_cell.angle_gamma   90.00
#
_symmetry.space_group_name_H-M   'P 1'
#
loop_
_entity.id
_entity.type
_entity.pdbx_description
1 polymer ?
#
loop_
_entity_poly.entity_id
_entity_poly.type
_entity_poly.pdbx_seq_one_letter_code
_entity_poly.pdbx_strand_id
1 'polypeptide(L)'
;MIDSNGFSRPTYAELVTQLSYKWRELFGDNAQTNSKSVGGILIRILAYILDKLYKLAEVVYNSQFVDSAEGTTLDQLASNAGISRLPAQVAIGTIKIWGQAGYV
;
A
#
# COMPACT_ATOMS: atom_id res chain seq x y z
N MET A 1 -5.70 0.38 13.64
CA MET A 1 -6.36 -0.34 14.74
C MET A 1 -6.81 -1.67 14.18
N ILE A 2 -6.65 -2.77 14.91
CA ILE A 2 -7.22 -4.06 14.51
C ILE A 2 -8.33 -4.37 15.51
N ASP A 3 -9.53 -4.60 15.00
CA ASP A 3 -10.69 -5.01 15.79
C ASP A 3 -11.38 -6.23 15.15
N SER A 4 -12.60 -6.56 15.58
CA SER A 4 -13.37 -7.70 15.05
C SER A 4 -13.70 -7.59 13.56
N ASN A 5 -13.62 -6.38 12.97
CA ASN A 5 -13.82 -6.13 11.54
C ASN A 5 -12.49 -6.10 10.76
N GLY A 6 -11.35 -6.36 11.42
CA GLY A 6 -10.03 -6.35 10.81
C GLY A 6 -9.27 -5.03 11.01
N PHE A 7 -8.34 -4.73 10.11
CA PHE A 7 -7.53 -3.53 10.18
C PHE A 7 -8.30 -2.31 9.66
N SER A 8 -8.38 -1.26 10.48
CA SER A 8 -8.86 0.06 10.12
C SER A 8 -7.78 1.11 10.34
N ARG A 9 -7.65 2.04 9.41
CA ARG A 9 -6.76 3.19 9.55
C ARG A 9 -7.53 4.46 9.88
N PRO A 10 -6.97 5.36 10.70
CA PRO A 10 -7.54 6.68 10.91
C PRO A 10 -7.46 7.50 9.61
N THR A 11 -8.43 8.38 9.44
CA THR A 11 -8.42 9.42 8.41
C THR A 11 -7.40 10.50 8.75
N TYR A 12 -6.96 11.25 7.74
CA TYR A 12 -6.07 12.40 7.95
C TYR A 12 -6.65 13.43 8.94
N ALA A 13 -7.96 13.69 8.88
CA ALA A 13 -8.64 14.62 9.78
C ALA A 13 -8.61 14.14 11.24
N GLU A 14 -8.80 12.84 11.47
CA GLU A 14 -8.67 12.24 12.81
C GLU A 14 -7.24 12.33 13.32
N LEU A 15 -6.24 12.08 12.47
CA LEU A 15 -4.83 12.22 12.85
C LEU A 15 -4.48 13.66 13.26
N VAL A 16 -4.91 14.65 12.47
CA VAL A 16 -4.71 16.08 12.81
C VAL A 16 -5.38 16.41 14.15
N THR A 17 -6.56 15.87 14.39
CA THR A 17 -7.32 16.08 15.63
C THR A 17 -6.61 15.46 16.84
N GLN A 18 -6.21 14.19 16.73
CA GLN A 18 -5.48 13.47 17.79
C GLN A 18 -4.15 14.16 18.13
N LEU A 19 -3.39 14.55 17.12
CA LEU A 19 -2.13 15.29 17.31
C LEU A 19 -2.36 16.69 17.90
N SER A 20 -3.47 17.35 17.54
CA SER A 20 -3.85 18.64 18.14
C SER A 20 -4.19 18.50 19.62
N TYR A 21 -4.88 17.43 20.02
CA TYR A 21 -5.12 17.13 21.43
C TYR A 21 -3.81 16.87 22.16
N LYS A 22 -2.93 16.03 21.59
CA LYS A 22 -1.63 15.74 22.21
C LYS A 22 -0.75 16.98 22.33
N TRP A 23 -0.80 17.87 21.34
CA TRP A 23 -0.10 19.15 21.38
C TRP A 23 -0.57 20.02 22.55
N ARG A 24 -1.89 20.17 22.73
CA ARG A 24 -2.45 20.95 23.85
C ARG A 24 -2.20 20.30 25.21
N GLU A 25 -2.24 18.98 25.28
CA GLU A 25 -1.88 18.23 26.50
C GLU A 25 -0.46 18.57 26.96
N LEU A 26 0.49 18.72 26.03
CA LEU A 26 1.90 18.98 26.34
C LEU A 26 2.25 20.46 26.52
N PHE A 27 1.59 21.36 25.77
CA PHE A 27 1.93 22.78 25.72
C PHE A 27 0.86 23.70 26.33
N GLY A 28 -0.21 23.14 26.87
CA GLY A 28 -1.35 23.83 27.46
C GLY A 28 -2.53 24.04 26.50
N ASP A 29 -3.74 24.17 27.06
CA ASP A 29 -5.00 24.22 26.30
C ASP A 29 -5.08 25.36 25.28
N ASN A 30 -4.41 26.48 25.57
CA ASN A 30 -4.36 27.67 24.71
C ASN A 30 -3.31 27.57 23.58
N ALA A 31 -2.55 26.46 23.51
CA ALA A 31 -1.54 26.27 22.49
C ALA A 31 -2.15 26.22 21.07
N GLN A 32 -1.56 26.97 20.15
CA GLN A 32 -2.10 27.20 18.81
C GLN A 32 -1.88 26.00 17.88
N THR A 33 -2.98 25.40 17.41
CA THR A 33 -2.99 24.26 16.46
C THR A 33 -3.62 24.61 15.10
N ASN A 34 -3.97 25.88 14.89
CA ASN A 34 -4.53 26.38 13.64
C ASN A 34 -3.56 26.16 12.46
N SER A 35 -4.07 26.02 11.22
CA SER A 35 -3.25 25.64 10.06
C SER A 35 -2.08 26.56 9.72
N LYS A 36 -2.05 27.78 10.28
CA LYS A 36 -1.02 28.78 10.03
C LYS A 36 -0.07 28.98 11.23
N SER A 37 -0.32 28.34 12.38
CA SER A 37 0.60 28.38 13.52
C SER A 37 1.73 27.38 13.32
N VAL A 38 2.87 27.62 13.99
CA VAL A 38 3.99 26.66 14.01
C VAL A 38 3.52 25.27 14.46
N GLY A 39 2.75 25.21 15.55
CA GLY A 39 2.18 23.96 16.04
C GLY A 39 1.28 23.28 15.02
N GLY A 40 0.38 24.03 14.36
CA GLY A 40 -0.52 23.46 13.37
C GLY A 40 0.15 23.01 12.08
N ILE A 41 1.25 23.65 11.67
CA ILE A 41 2.07 23.21 10.52
C ILE A 41 2.79 21.89 10.89
N LEU A 42 3.44 21.83 12.05
CA LEU A 42 4.12 20.61 12.53
C LEU A 42 3.14 19.43 12.66
N ILE A 43 1.97 19.67 13.25
CA ILE A 43 0.91 18.66 13.37
C ILE A 43 0.52 18.11 11.99
N ARG A 44 0.38 18.95 10.97
CA ARG A 44 -0.04 18.52 9.63
C ARG A 44 1.05 17.74 8.90
N ILE A 45 2.31 18.08 9.10
CA ILE A 45 3.46 17.32 8.58
C ILE A 45 3.49 15.93 9.24
N LEU A 46 3.35 15.86 10.57
CA LEU A 46 3.30 14.60 11.30
C LEU A 46 2.09 13.76 10.89
N ALA A 47 0.91 14.36 10.77
CA ALA A 47 -0.30 13.67 10.30
C ALA A 47 -0.12 13.10 8.89
N TYR A 48 0.57 13.83 7.99
CA TYR A 48 0.85 13.36 6.64
C TYR A 48 1.79 12.14 6.63
N ILE A 49 2.85 12.18 7.45
CA ILE A 49 3.77 11.04 7.60
C ILE A 49 3.03 9.84 8.17
N LEU A 50 2.23 10.05 9.23
CA LEU A 50 1.43 8.99 9.85
C LEU A 50 0.40 8.41 8.89
N ASP A 51 -0.31 9.22 8.10
CA ASP A 51 -1.27 8.74 7.11
C ASP A 51 -0.60 7.80 6.09
N LYS A 52 0.62 8.13 5.63
CA LYS A 52 1.40 7.22 4.77
C LYS A 52 1.78 5.93 5.47
N LEU A 53 2.22 6.01 6.73
CA LEU A 53 2.57 4.82 7.51
C LEU A 53 1.35 3.91 7.74
N TYR A 54 0.19 4.49 8.02
CA TYR A 54 -1.05 3.73 8.15
C TYR A 54 -1.50 3.09 6.83
N LYS A 55 -1.34 3.78 5.70
CA LYS A 55 -1.60 3.20 4.37
C LYS A 55 -0.64 2.04 4.06
N LEU A 56 0.64 2.18 4.40
CA LEU A 56 1.59 1.08 4.26
C LEU A 56 1.24 -0.09 5.17
N ALA A 57 0.86 0.18 6.42
CA ALA A 57 0.43 -0.84 7.37
C ALA A 57 -0.82 -1.59 6.87
N GLU A 58 -1.77 -0.90 6.24
CA GLU A 58 -2.95 -1.52 5.60
C GLU A 58 -2.52 -2.49 4.48
N VAL A 59 -1.60 -2.08 3.61
CA VAL A 59 -1.06 -2.95 2.55
C VAL A 59 -0.35 -4.18 3.15
N VAL A 60 0.48 -4.00 4.17
CA VAL A 60 1.20 -5.09 4.85
C VAL A 60 0.24 -6.04 5.58
N TYR A 61 -0.83 -5.51 6.18
CA TYR A 61 -1.88 -6.33 6.78
C TYR A 61 -2.57 -7.18 5.71
N ASN A 62 -3.02 -6.56 4.63
CA ASN A 62 -3.73 -7.24 3.54
C ASN A 62 -2.84 -8.23 2.77
N SER A 63 -1.53 -8.02 2.73
CA SER A 63 -0.61 -8.90 2.00
C SER A 63 -0.48 -10.30 2.61
N GLN A 64 -1.02 -10.53 3.80
CA GLN A 64 -0.99 -11.84 4.46
C GLN A 64 -2.15 -12.75 4.05
N PHE A 65 -3.19 -12.21 3.42
CA PHE A 65 -4.36 -12.97 3.00
C PHE A 65 -4.31 -13.20 1.49
N VAL A 66 -4.49 -14.46 1.07
CA VAL A 66 -4.42 -14.86 -0.34
C VAL A 66 -5.38 -14.04 -1.21
N ASP A 67 -6.58 -13.74 -0.71
CA ASP A 67 -7.62 -13.03 -1.46
C ASP A 67 -7.32 -11.55 -1.68
N SER A 68 -6.39 -10.96 -0.93
CA SER A 68 -6.04 -9.53 -1.01
C SER A 68 -4.57 -9.25 -1.29
N ALA A 69 -3.70 -10.26 -1.23
CA ALA A 69 -2.30 -10.12 -1.58
C ALA A 69 -2.13 -9.99 -3.10
N GLU A 70 -1.11 -9.24 -3.51
CA GLU A 70 -0.78 -9.05 -4.93
C GLU A 70 0.72 -9.27 -5.18
N GLY A 71 1.09 -9.42 -6.45
CA GLY A 71 2.49 -9.50 -6.88
C GLY A 71 3.27 -10.65 -6.25
N THR A 72 4.52 -10.38 -5.85
CA THR A 72 5.43 -11.38 -5.28
C THR A 72 4.91 -11.99 -3.98
N THR A 73 4.21 -11.21 -3.15
CA THR A 73 3.66 -11.75 -1.90
C THR A 73 2.57 -12.79 -2.18
N LEU A 74 1.72 -12.56 -3.17
CA LEU A 74 0.75 -13.57 -3.61
C LEU A 74 1.44 -14.83 -4.14
N ASP A 75 2.51 -14.68 -4.94
CA ASP A 75 3.28 -15.83 -5.43
C ASP A 75 3.90 -16.64 -4.27
N GLN A 76 4.37 -15.97 -3.21
CA GLN A 76 4.88 -16.62 -2.01
C GLN A 76 3.78 -17.38 -1.24
N LEU A 77 2.60 -16.77 -1.07
CA LEU A 77 1.46 -17.43 -0.43
C LEU A 77 0.98 -18.64 -1.25
N ALA A 78 0.92 -18.52 -2.57
CA ALA A 78 0.58 -19.63 -3.47
C ALA A 78 1.61 -20.76 -3.36
N SER A 79 2.91 -20.42 -3.29
CA SER A 79 4.00 -21.38 -3.11
C SER A 79 3.86 -22.18 -1.82
N ASN A 80 3.41 -21.56 -0.72
CA ASN A 80 3.13 -22.25 0.54
C ASN A 80 2.03 -23.32 0.39
N ALA A 81 1.13 -23.17 -0.60
CA ALA A 81 0.11 -24.15 -0.97
C ALA A 81 0.57 -25.12 -2.09
N GLY A 82 1.85 -25.08 -2.47
CA GLY A 82 2.41 -25.91 -3.55
C GLY A 82 2.07 -25.42 -4.97
N ILE A 83 1.62 -24.17 -5.11
CA ILE A 83 1.24 -23.57 -6.39
C ILE A 83 2.35 -22.61 -6.84
N SER A 84 2.79 -22.73 -8.09
CA SER A 84 3.79 -21.84 -8.68
C SER A 84 3.28 -21.19 -9.97
N ARG A 85 3.67 -19.95 -10.22
CA ARG A 85 3.37 -19.26 -11.48
C ARG A 85 4.06 -19.98 -12.64
N LEU A 86 3.31 -20.23 -13.72
CA LEU A 86 3.89 -20.80 -14.93
C LEU A 86 4.87 -19.78 -15.56
N PRO A 87 6.10 -20.22 -15.92
CA PRO A 87 7.06 -19.33 -16.57
C PRO A 87 6.58 -18.95 -17.97
N ALA A 88 7.05 -17.81 -18.48
CA ALA A 88 6.83 -17.43 -19.87
C ALA A 88 7.36 -18.51 -20.81
N GLN A 89 6.58 -18.88 -21.82
CA GLN A 89 6.94 -19.89 -22.82
C GLN A 89 7.10 -19.24 -24.19
N VAL A 90 8.04 -19.76 -24.98
CA VAL A 90 8.19 -19.35 -26.39
C VAL A 90 6.99 -19.81 -27.20
N ALA A 91 6.58 -18.99 -28.18
CA ALA A 91 5.58 -19.41 -29.14
C ALA A 91 6.18 -20.50 -30.06
N ILE A 92 5.51 -21.65 -30.13
CA ILE A 92 5.92 -22.76 -31.00
C ILE A 92 4.81 -22.98 -32.03
N GLY A 93 5.15 -22.93 -33.31
CA GLY A 93 4.22 -23.14 -34.40
C GLY A 93 4.92 -23.68 -35.63
N THR A 94 4.19 -24.46 -36.43
CA THR A 94 4.67 -24.96 -37.72
C THR A 94 4.23 -23.99 -38.81
N ILE A 95 5.17 -23.53 -39.64
CA ILE A 95 4.88 -22.73 -40.82
C ILE A 95 5.19 -23.50 -42.09
N LYS A 96 4.36 -23.31 -43.12
CA LYS A 96 4.62 -23.76 -44.48
C LYS A 96 5.02 -22.55 -45.32
N ILE A 97 6.19 -22.63 -45.93
CA ILE A 97 6.73 -21.59 -46.80
C ILE A 97 6.74 -22.17 -48.23
N TRP A 98 6.22 -21.39 -49.18
CA TRP A 98 6.23 -21.72 -50.60
C TRP A 98 6.99 -20.62 -51.36
N GLY A 99 7.70 -20.98 -52.44
CA GLY A 99 8.45 -20.02 -53.26
C GLY A 99 8.72 -20.54 -54.67
N GLN A 100 8.99 -19.64 -55.62
CA GLN A 100 9.36 -19.97 -56.99
C GLN A 100 10.88 -20.17 -57.10
N ALA A 101 11.32 -21.25 -57.76
CA ALA A 101 12.73 -21.55 -57.95
C ALA A 101 13.44 -20.47 -58.80
N GLY A 102 14.62 -20.02 -58.36
CA GLY A 102 15.46 -19.06 -59.10
C GLY A 102 15.21 -17.57 -58.82
N TYR A 103 14.30 -17.23 -57.90
CA TYR A 103 14.13 -15.85 -57.42
C TYR A 103 15.12 -15.56 -56.27
N VAL A 104 15.99 -14.55 -56.44
CA VAL A 104 16.96 -14.06 -55.43
C VAL A 104 16.48 -12.73 -54.86
#